data_AF-A0A453JFD0-F1
#
_entry.id   AF-A0A453JFD0-F1
#
_cell.length_a   1.000
_cell.length_b   1.000
_cell.length_c   1.000
_cell.angle_alpha   90.00
_cell.angle_beta   90.00
_cell.angle_gamma   90.00
#
_symmetry.space_group_name_H-M   'P 1'
#
loop_
_entity.id
_entity.type
_entity.pdbx_description
1 polymer ?
#
loop_
_entity_poly.entity_id
_entity_poly.type
_entity_poly.pdbx_seq_one_letter_code
_entity_poly.pdbx_strand_id
1 'polypeptide(L)'
;MELINNIAKAHGGVSVFGGVGERTREGNDLYMEMKESGVINEKNIEESKVALVYGQMNEPPGARMRVGLTALTMAEYFRDVNKQDVLLFIDNIFRFVQAGSEVSALLGRMPSAVGYQPTLSTEMGSLQERIASTKKGSITSIQAVYVPADDLTDPAPATTFAHLDATTVLSRGLASKGIYPAVDPLDSTSTMLQPRIVGNEHYETAQRVKETLQRYKELQDIIAILGLDELSEEDRLTVARA
;
A
#
# COMPACT_ATOMS: atom_id res chain seq x y z
N MET A 1 8.26 -6.83 0.02
CA MET A 1 9.05 -7.87 -0.67
C MET A 1 8.42 -9.25 -0.48
N GLU A 2 8.04 -9.63 0.76
CA GLU A 2 7.31 -10.88 1.02
C GLU A 2 5.97 -11.02 0.26
N LEU A 3 5.17 -9.95 0.17
CA LEU A 3 3.95 -9.94 -0.66
C LEU A 3 4.22 -10.22 -2.14
N ILE A 4 5.31 -9.69 -2.70
CA ILE A 4 5.69 -9.94 -4.09
C ILE A 4 6.08 -11.43 -4.24
N ASN A 5 6.90 -11.96 -3.34
CA ASN A 5 7.35 -13.35 -3.40
C ASN A 5 6.19 -14.35 -3.22
N ASN A 6 5.33 -14.14 -2.21
CA ASN A 6 4.22 -15.04 -1.91
C ASN A 6 3.15 -14.98 -2.99
N ILE A 7 2.76 -13.78 -3.44
CA ILE A 7 1.72 -13.66 -4.45
C ILE A 7 2.28 -14.01 -5.84
N ALA A 8 3.50 -13.62 -6.22
CA ALA A 8 4.05 -14.00 -7.54
C ALA A 8 4.37 -15.51 -7.65
N LYS A 9 4.64 -16.21 -6.54
CA LYS A 9 4.79 -17.68 -6.54
C LYS A 9 3.46 -18.41 -6.54
N ALA A 10 2.45 -17.91 -5.81
CA ALA A 10 1.15 -18.57 -5.69
C ALA A 10 0.17 -18.22 -6.83
N HIS A 11 0.17 -16.96 -7.29
CA HIS A 11 -0.59 -16.55 -8.47
C HIS A 11 0.20 -16.88 -9.74
N GLY A 12 -0.47 -17.54 -10.69
CA GLY A 12 0.04 -17.75 -12.05
C GLY A 12 0.01 -16.50 -12.94
N GLY A 13 -0.33 -15.35 -12.37
CA GLY A 13 -0.41 -14.05 -13.07
C GLY A 13 0.96 -13.38 -13.22
N VAL A 14 0.96 -12.25 -13.91
CA VAL A 14 2.15 -11.40 -14.12
C VAL A 14 2.16 -10.25 -13.12
N SER A 15 3.35 -9.80 -12.75
CA SER A 15 3.53 -8.66 -11.85
C SER A 15 4.17 -7.48 -12.58
N VAL A 16 3.76 -6.27 -12.24
CA VAL A 16 4.39 -5.03 -12.71
C VAL A 16 4.77 -4.20 -11.50
N PHE A 17 6.02 -3.77 -11.44
CA PHE A 17 6.53 -2.89 -10.38
C PHE A 17 6.81 -1.51 -10.97
N GLY A 18 6.14 -0.49 -10.45
CA GLY A 18 6.37 0.92 -10.73
C GLY A 18 7.10 1.59 -9.58
N GLY A 19 8.42 1.74 -9.71
CA GLY A 19 9.28 2.48 -8.79
C GLY A 19 9.21 3.98 -9.05
N VAL A 20 8.25 4.66 -8.44
CA VAL A 20 8.01 6.11 -8.52
C VAL A 20 8.85 6.84 -7.47
N GLY A 21 9.93 7.49 -7.90
CA GLY A 21 10.77 8.31 -7.03
C GLY A 21 11.46 7.51 -5.93
N GLU A 22 11.82 6.26 -6.22
CA GLU A 22 12.54 5.39 -5.29
C GLU A 22 14.05 5.63 -5.31
N ARG A 23 14.73 5.18 -4.25
CA ARG A 23 16.21 5.23 -4.20
C ARG A 23 16.78 4.20 -5.17
N THR A 24 17.80 4.58 -5.92
CA THR A 24 18.53 3.68 -6.83
C THR A 24 19.03 2.42 -6.14
N ARG A 25 19.51 2.56 -4.89
CA ARG A 25 19.97 1.42 -4.08
C ARG A 25 18.83 0.43 -3.81
N GLU A 26 17.67 0.91 -3.37
CA GLU A 26 16.50 0.08 -3.06
C GLU A 26 15.97 -0.63 -4.32
N GLY A 27 15.98 0.06 -5.47
CA GLY A 27 15.66 -0.56 -6.76
C GLY A 27 16.65 -1.65 -7.18
N ASN A 28 17.95 -1.44 -6.99
CA ASN A 28 18.97 -2.45 -7.25
C ASN A 28 18.84 -3.67 -6.33
N ASP A 29 18.64 -3.44 -5.03
CA ASP A 29 18.48 -4.51 -4.04
C ASP A 29 17.26 -5.38 -4.38
N LEU A 30 16.14 -4.75 -4.75
CA LEU A 30 14.94 -5.46 -5.20
C LEU A 30 15.18 -6.27 -6.48
N TYR A 31 15.92 -5.72 -7.46
CA TYR A 31 16.26 -6.44 -8.69
C TYR A 31 17.10 -7.70 -8.40
N MET A 32 18.10 -7.57 -7.51
CA MET A 32 18.92 -8.71 -7.11
C MET A 32 18.10 -9.77 -6.36
N GLU A 33 17.23 -9.37 -5.44
CA GLU A 33 16.36 -10.31 -4.72
C GLU A 33 15.39 -11.04 -5.68
N MET A 34 14.84 -10.34 -6.68
CA MET A 34 13.98 -10.96 -7.70
C MET A 34 14.73 -11.97 -8.57
N LYS A 35 16.02 -11.73 -8.84
CA LYS A 35 16.88 -12.69 -9.53
C LYS A 35 17.17 -13.92 -8.67
N GLU A 36 17.56 -13.71 -7.41
CA GLU A 36 17.87 -14.80 -6.47
C GLU A 36 16.65 -15.67 -6.15
N SER A 37 15.47 -15.07 -6.06
CA SER A 37 14.20 -15.76 -5.80
C SER A 37 13.61 -16.47 -7.03
N GLY A 38 14.20 -16.28 -8.21
CA GLY A 38 13.76 -16.89 -9.48
C GLY A 38 12.54 -16.23 -10.13
N VAL A 39 12.13 -15.05 -9.67
CA VAL A 39 11.05 -14.25 -10.29
C VAL A 39 11.53 -13.67 -11.63
N ILE A 40 12.81 -13.26 -11.67
CA ILE A 40 13.52 -12.87 -12.89
C ILE A 40 14.49 -13.99 -13.25
N ASN A 41 14.29 -14.60 -14.42
CA ASN A 41 15.18 -15.62 -14.94
C ASN A 41 16.15 -15.00 -15.95
N GLU A 42 17.40 -14.74 -15.54
CA GLU A 42 18.41 -14.16 -16.44
C GLU A 42 18.81 -15.07 -17.60
N LYS A 43 18.67 -16.39 -17.42
CA LYS A 43 19.01 -17.37 -18.47
C LYS A 43 17.90 -17.48 -19.51
N ASN A 44 16.65 -17.28 -19.11
CA ASN A 44 15.51 -17.25 -20.00
C ASN A 44 14.56 -16.10 -19.63
N ILE A 45 14.78 -14.94 -20.24
CA ILE A 45 14.01 -13.72 -19.94
C ILE A 45 12.52 -13.93 -20.21
N GLU A 46 12.15 -14.75 -21.18
CA GLU A 46 10.75 -15.04 -21.54
C GLU A 46 9.98 -15.76 -20.43
N GLU A 47 10.66 -16.44 -19.51
CA GLU A 47 10.06 -17.08 -18.35
C GLU A 47 9.90 -16.15 -17.14
N SER A 48 10.41 -14.91 -17.23
CA SER A 48 10.31 -13.94 -16.14
C SER A 48 8.86 -13.47 -15.99
N LYS A 49 8.38 -13.43 -14.74
CA LYS A 49 6.97 -13.09 -14.42
C LYS A 49 6.77 -11.66 -13.95
N VAL A 50 7.80 -10.82 -14.07
CA VAL A 50 7.78 -9.44 -13.57
C VAL A 50 8.30 -8.46 -14.60
N ALA A 51 7.62 -7.32 -14.71
CA ALA A 51 8.12 -6.13 -15.40
C ALA A 51 8.48 -5.06 -14.38
N LEU A 52 9.69 -4.50 -14.48
CA LEU A 52 10.18 -3.43 -13.61
C LEU A 52 10.23 -2.11 -14.38
N VAL A 53 9.58 -1.08 -13.86
CA VAL A 53 9.57 0.28 -14.40
C VAL A 53 10.05 1.23 -13.31
N TYR A 54 11.24 1.80 -13.49
CA TYR A 54 11.84 2.71 -12.52
C TYR A 54 11.88 4.15 -13.04
N GLY A 55 11.57 5.08 -12.14
CA GLY A 55 11.74 6.52 -12.32
C GLY A 55 12.30 7.05 -11.02
N GLN A 56 13.63 7.04 -10.89
CA GLN A 56 14.32 7.17 -9.61
C GLN A 56 14.31 8.60 -9.06
N MET A 57 14.71 8.79 -7.79
CA MET A 57 14.78 10.12 -7.16
C MET A 57 15.68 11.13 -7.88
N ASN A 58 16.72 10.66 -8.57
CA ASN A 58 17.64 11.51 -9.34
C ASN A 58 17.05 11.96 -10.68
N GLU A 59 15.87 11.47 -11.07
CA GLU A 59 15.19 11.89 -12.29
C GLU A 59 14.37 13.18 -12.10
N PRO A 60 14.21 13.98 -13.18
CA PRO A 60 13.42 15.20 -13.12
C PRO A 60 11.97 14.91 -12.73
N PRO A 61 11.27 15.86 -12.09
CA PRO A 61 9.91 15.65 -11.61
C PRO A 61 8.92 15.25 -12.72
N GLY A 62 9.13 15.70 -13.96
CA GLY A 62 8.31 15.27 -15.10
C GLY A 62 8.38 13.76 -15.35
N ALA A 63 9.54 13.13 -15.20
CA ALA A 63 9.70 11.69 -15.37
C ALA A 63 9.06 10.92 -14.20
N ARG A 64 9.32 11.34 -12.95
CA ARG A 64 8.69 10.78 -11.75
C ARG A 64 7.16 10.87 -11.78
N MET A 65 6.61 11.96 -12.31
CA MET A 65 5.15 12.15 -12.46
C MET A 65 4.53 11.26 -13.56
N ARG A 66 5.33 10.57 -14.38
CA ARG A 66 4.84 9.74 -15.50
C ARG A 66 5.18 8.27 -15.39
N VAL A 67 6.18 7.90 -14.58
CA VAL A 67 6.60 6.50 -14.42
C VAL A 67 5.47 5.60 -13.90
N GLY A 68 4.64 6.07 -12.96
CA GLY A 68 3.48 5.32 -12.47
C GLY A 68 2.47 5.00 -13.59
N LEU A 69 2.24 5.94 -14.52
CA LEU A 69 1.39 5.72 -15.69
C LEU A 69 2.01 4.75 -16.70
N THR A 70 3.34 4.71 -16.77
CA THR A 70 4.07 3.78 -17.65
C THR A 70 3.92 2.34 -17.15
N ALA A 71 4.12 2.14 -15.84
CA ALA A 71 3.86 0.86 -15.18
C ALA A 71 2.40 0.43 -15.37
N LEU A 72 1.46 1.35 -15.17
CA LEU A 72 0.04 1.08 -15.37
C LEU A 72 -0.28 0.68 -16.81
N THR A 73 0.33 1.31 -17.80
CA THR A 73 0.11 0.98 -19.22
C THR A 73 0.56 -0.45 -19.54
N MET A 74 1.67 -0.91 -18.97
CA MET A 74 2.10 -2.30 -19.09
C MET A 74 1.12 -3.25 -18.41
N ALA A 75 0.64 -2.91 -17.21
CA ALA A 75 -0.36 -3.69 -16.48
C ALA A 75 -1.69 -3.78 -17.25
N GLU A 76 -2.15 -2.69 -17.86
CA GLU A 76 -3.36 -2.66 -18.68
C GLU A 76 -3.22 -3.52 -19.94
N TYR A 77 -2.04 -3.58 -20.56
CA TYR A 77 -1.81 -4.48 -21.69
C TYR A 77 -2.02 -5.95 -21.27
N PHE A 78 -1.46 -6.35 -20.12
CA PHE A 78 -1.66 -7.70 -19.60
C PHE A 78 -3.12 -7.97 -19.21
N ARG A 79 -3.83 -6.98 -18.66
CA ARG A 79 -5.26 -7.07 -18.33
C ARG A 79 -6.14 -7.18 -19.58
N ASP A 80 -5.96 -6.30 -20.56
CA ASP A 80 -6.93 -6.09 -21.63
C ASP A 80 -6.64 -6.90 -22.90
N VAL A 81 -5.36 -7.14 -23.19
CA VAL A 81 -4.91 -7.91 -24.36
C VAL A 81 -4.67 -9.36 -23.98
N ASN A 82 -3.85 -9.60 -22.95
CA ASN A 82 -3.53 -10.97 -22.51
C ASN A 82 -4.63 -11.60 -21.64
N LYS A 83 -5.56 -10.79 -21.11
CA LYS A 83 -6.70 -11.26 -20.29
C LYS A 83 -6.27 -12.00 -19.04
N GLN A 84 -5.24 -11.48 -18.37
CA GLN A 84 -4.66 -12.06 -17.17
C GLN A 84 -4.93 -11.20 -15.95
N ASP A 85 -4.83 -11.83 -14.78
CA ASP A 85 -4.79 -11.12 -13.51
C ASP A 85 -3.39 -10.60 -13.27
N VAL A 86 -3.30 -9.30 -12.98
CA VAL A 86 -2.04 -8.56 -12.88
C VAL A 86 -1.89 -8.00 -11.47
N LEU A 87 -0.72 -8.19 -10.89
CA LEU A 87 -0.33 -7.51 -9.66
C LEU A 87 0.44 -6.24 -10.01
N LEU A 88 -0.06 -5.08 -9.60
CA LEU A 88 0.60 -3.80 -9.80
C LEU A 88 1.15 -3.29 -8.48
N PHE A 89 2.46 -3.17 -8.37
CA PHE A 89 3.12 -2.56 -7.23
C PHE A 89 3.49 -1.12 -7.57
N ILE A 90 3.03 -0.15 -6.79
CA ILE A 90 3.44 1.26 -6.93
C ILE A 90 4.16 1.67 -5.66
N ASP A 91 5.46 1.89 -5.76
CA ASP A 91 6.29 2.37 -4.66
C ASP A 91 7.03 3.62 -5.15
N ASN A 92 6.69 4.84 -4.76
CA ASN A 92 5.68 5.25 -3.78
C ASN A 92 4.67 6.22 -4.39
N ILE A 93 3.36 6.02 -4.16
CA ILE A 93 2.32 6.86 -4.77
C ILE A 93 2.38 8.32 -4.27
N PHE A 94 2.90 8.56 -3.06
CA PHE A 94 3.12 9.92 -2.58
C PHE A 94 4.17 10.66 -3.43
N ARG A 95 5.18 9.95 -3.96
CA ARG A 95 6.20 10.56 -4.84
C ARG A 95 5.63 10.99 -6.18
N PHE A 96 4.57 10.34 -6.66
CA PHE A 96 3.80 10.81 -7.82
C PHE A 96 3.17 12.17 -7.53
N VAL A 97 2.54 12.33 -6.35
CA VAL A 97 1.95 13.60 -5.92
C VAL A 97 3.01 14.68 -5.77
N GLN A 98 4.12 14.38 -5.08
CA GLN A 98 5.23 15.31 -4.87
C GLN A 98 5.79 15.82 -6.20
N ALA A 99 6.03 14.91 -7.15
CA ALA A 99 6.49 15.27 -8.49
C ALA A 99 5.46 16.15 -9.23
N GLY A 100 4.16 15.90 -9.05
CA GLY A 100 3.08 16.74 -9.56
C GLY A 100 3.11 18.17 -9.01
N SER A 101 3.32 18.34 -7.70
CA SER A 101 3.51 19.65 -7.07
C SER A 101 4.71 20.40 -7.64
N GLU A 102 5.86 19.73 -7.80
CA GLU A 102 7.07 20.30 -8.40
C GLU A 102 6.83 20.77 -9.85
N VAL A 103 6.19 19.94 -10.68
CA VAL A 103 5.84 20.30 -12.06
C VAL A 103 4.85 21.46 -12.09
N SER A 104 3.84 21.46 -11.22
CA SER A 104 2.83 22.51 -11.14
C SER A 104 3.45 23.87 -10.79
N ALA A 105 4.42 23.89 -9.87
CA ALA A 105 5.17 25.09 -9.52
C ALA A 105 6.00 25.61 -10.71
N LEU A 106 6.68 24.73 -11.44
CA LEU A 106 7.44 25.08 -12.65
C LEU A 106 6.55 25.64 -13.77
N LEU A 107 5.29 25.20 -13.84
CA LEU A 107 4.29 25.71 -14.79
C LEU A 107 3.66 27.04 -14.36
N GLY A 108 4.05 27.60 -13.20
CA GLY A 108 3.52 28.86 -12.68
C GLY A 108 2.08 28.80 -12.21
N ARG A 109 1.57 27.61 -11.88
CA ARG A 109 0.22 27.45 -11.32
C ARG A 109 0.21 27.89 -9.86
N MET A 110 -0.85 28.56 -9.42
CA MET A 110 -1.02 28.89 -8.01
C MET A 110 -1.16 27.60 -7.17
N PRO A 111 -0.44 27.47 -6.05
CA PRO A 111 -0.55 26.33 -5.18
C PRO A 111 -1.91 26.30 -4.46
N SER A 112 -2.39 25.10 -4.16
CA SER A 112 -3.57 24.84 -3.35
C SER A 112 -3.20 24.64 -1.87
N ALA A 113 -4.10 24.03 -1.10
CA ALA A 113 -3.89 23.66 0.30
C ALA A 113 -2.54 22.96 0.50
N VAL A 114 -1.81 23.39 1.54
CA VAL A 114 -0.52 22.80 1.97
C VAL A 114 0.57 22.82 0.87
N GLY A 115 0.38 23.57 -0.22
CA GLY A 115 1.37 23.69 -1.30
C GLY A 115 1.24 22.67 -2.43
N TYR A 116 0.18 21.84 -2.43
CA TYR A 116 -0.08 20.88 -3.51
C TYR A 116 -0.58 21.55 -4.80
N GLN A 117 -0.49 20.83 -5.90
CA GLN A 117 -1.03 21.28 -7.17
C GLN A 117 -2.58 21.38 -7.11
N PRO A 118 -3.20 22.39 -7.76
CA PRO A 118 -4.66 22.50 -7.80
C PRO A 118 -5.34 21.35 -8.56
N THR A 119 -4.57 20.59 -9.34
CA THR A 119 -5.02 19.43 -10.12
C THR A 119 -4.86 18.10 -9.40
N LEU A 120 -4.53 18.09 -8.10
CA LEU A 120 -4.19 16.90 -7.33
C LEU A 120 -5.23 15.78 -7.46
N SER A 121 -6.50 16.09 -7.17
CA SER A 121 -7.59 15.10 -7.21
C SER A 121 -7.83 14.55 -8.61
N THR A 122 -7.76 15.40 -9.65
CA THR A 122 -7.95 14.96 -11.03
C THR A 122 -6.81 14.08 -11.52
N GLU A 123 -5.56 14.42 -11.19
CA GLU A 123 -4.37 13.65 -11.56
C GLU A 123 -4.33 12.30 -10.83
N MET A 124 -4.68 12.30 -9.54
CA MET A 124 -4.81 11.07 -8.76
C MET A 124 -5.91 10.18 -9.32
N GLY A 125 -7.12 10.71 -9.53
CA GLY A 125 -8.23 9.95 -10.10
C GLY A 125 -7.92 9.40 -11.49
N SER A 126 -7.24 10.16 -12.34
CA SER A 126 -6.83 9.69 -13.68
C SER A 126 -5.90 8.47 -13.64
N LEU A 127 -5.10 8.32 -12.57
CA LEU A 127 -4.24 7.16 -12.35
C LEU A 127 -5.03 6.03 -11.68
N GLN A 128 -5.73 6.31 -10.59
CA GLN A 128 -6.38 5.30 -9.75
C GLN A 128 -7.57 4.63 -10.45
N GLU A 129 -8.41 5.37 -11.18
CA GLU A 129 -9.61 4.81 -11.83
C GLU A 129 -9.28 3.82 -12.96
N ARG A 130 -8.05 3.86 -13.49
CA ARG A 130 -7.54 2.89 -14.47
C ARG A 130 -7.12 1.57 -13.82
N ILE A 131 -6.81 1.61 -12.53
CA ILE A 131 -6.49 0.43 -11.70
C ILE A 131 -7.81 -0.20 -11.27
N ALA A 132 -8.38 -1.00 -12.15
CA ALA A 132 -9.64 -1.67 -11.89
C ALA A 132 -9.70 -3.05 -12.52
N SER A 133 -10.56 -3.89 -11.96
CA SER A 133 -10.98 -5.15 -12.57
C SER A 133 -12.00 -4.90 -13.66
N THR A 134 -11.77 -5.49 -14.84
CA THR A 134 -12.67 -5.40 -15.99
C THR A 134 -13.26 -6.77 -16.30
N LYS A 135 -14.11 -6.85 -17.33
CA LYS A 135 -14.61 -8.13 -17.83
C LYS A 135 -13.54 -9.00 -18.52
N LYS A 136 -12.36 -8.43 -18.81
CA LYS A 136 -11.29 -9.09 -19.55
C LYS A 136 -10.20 -9.65 -18.64
N GLY A 137 -9.99 -9.04 -17.48
CA GLY A 137 -8.97 -9.42 -16.49
C GLY A 137 -9.00 -8.46 -15.32
N SER A 138 -8.11 -8.66 -14.35
CA SER A 138 -8.02 -7.81 -13.16
C SER A 138 -6.65 -7.17 -12.98
N ILE A 139 -6.63 -6.00 -12.36
CA ILE A 139 -5.41 -5.41 -11.79
C ILE A 139 -5.66 -5.30 -10.29
N THR A 140 -4.86 -6.02 -9.50
CA THR A 140 -4.79 -5.85 -8.05
C THR A 140 -3.58 -5.00 -7.74
N SER A 141 -3.80 -3.78 -7.26
CA SER A 141 -2.70 -2.89 -6.91
C SER A 141 -2.34 -2.92 -5.43
N ILE A 142 -1.05 -2.89 -5.15
CA ILE A 142 -0.49 -2.69 -3.81
C ILE A 142 0.37 -1.43 -3.90
N GLN A 143 -0.04 -0.41 -3.18
CA GLN A 143 0.57 0.92 -3.27
C GLN A 143 1.14 1.33 -1.92
N ALA A 144 2.42 1.67 -1.89
CA ALA A 144 3.02 2.27 -0.71
C ALA A 144 2.61 3.75 -0.66
N VAL A 145 1.97 4.14 0.44
CA VAL A 145 1.56 5.53 0.72
C VAL A 145 2.43 6.06 1.85
N TYR A 146 3.30 7.01 1.54
CA TYR A 146 4.01 7.76 2.57
C TYR A 146 3.10 8.85 3.15
N VAL A 147 2.88 8.81 4.47
CA VAL A 147 2.11 9.82 5.20
C VAL A 147 3.07 10.89 5.74
N PRO A 148 3.01 12.14 5.27
CA PRO A 148 3.90 13.20 5.74
C PRO A 148 3.63 13.51 7.21
N ALA A 149 4.70 13.54 8.03
CA ALA A 149 4.61 13.91 9.45
C ALA A 149 3.58 13.11 10.27
N ASP A 150 3.24 11.89 9.83
CA ASP A 150 2.19 11.05 10.43
C ASP A 150 0.79 11.72 10.44
N ASP A 151 0.56 12.72 9.57
CA ASP A 151 -0.71 13.44 9.43
C ASP A 151 -1.60 12.86 8.31
N LEU A 152 -2.62 12.09 8.71
CA LEU A 152 -3.60 11.50 7.79
C LEU A 152 -4.56 12.52 7.18
N THR A 153 -4.59 13.75 7.70
CA THR A 153 -5.44 14.84 7.20
C THR A 153 -4.79 15.64 6.07
N ASP A 154 -3.52 15.36 5.76
CA ASP A 154 -2.83 15.95 4.62
C ASP A 154 -3.60 15.63 3.31
N PRO A 155 -3.75 16.59 2.37
CA PRO A 155 -4.50 16.38 1.14
C PRO A 155 -4.04 15.18 0.29
N ALA A 156 -2.74 14.85 0.29
CA ALA A 156 -2.20 13.76 -0.52
C ALA A 156 -2.67 12.37 -0.05
N PRO A 157 -2.45 11.95 1.21
CA PRO A 157 -3.00 10.70 1.72
C PRO A 157 -4.53 10.71 1.72
N ALA A 158 -5.18 11.82 2.11
CA ALA A 158 -6.63 11.91 2.13
C ALA A 158 -7.26 11.65 0.74
N THR A 159 -6.69 12.24 -0.32
CA THR A 159 -7.14 12.00 -1.71
C THR A 159 -6.84 10.57 -2.14
N THR A 160 -5.69 10.02 -1.75
CA THR A 160 -5.29 8.65 -2.13
C THR A 160 -6.22 7.61 -1.48
N PHE A 161 -6.51 7.75 -0.18
CA PHE A 161 -7.35 6.81 0.56
C PHE A 161 -8.77 6.72 0.02
N ALA A 162 -9.31 7.79 -0.58
CA ALA A 162 -10.62 7.77 -1.22
C ALA A 162 -10.73 6.76 -2.38
N HIS A 163 -9.61 6.35 -2.97
CA HIS A 163 -9.57 5.38 -4.07
C HIS A 163 -9.15 3.96 -3.65
N LEU A 164 -8.81 3.73 -2.37
CA LEU A 164 -8.31 2.44 -1.91
C LEU A 164 -9.42 1.58 -1.29
N ASP A 165 -9.56 0.34 -1.74
CA ASP A 165 -10.50 -0.64 -1.19
C ASP A 165 -10.06 -1.19 0.18
N ALA A 166 -8.75 -1.19 0.44
CA ALA A 166 -8.18 -1.65 1.70
C ALA A 166 -6.96 -0.80 2.07
N THR A 167 -6.83 -0.53 3.36
CA THR A 167 -5.72 0.20 3.95
C THR A 167 -5.03 -0.69 4.98
N THR A 168 -3.73 -0.89 4.81
CA THR A 168 -2.88 -1.58 5.79
C THR A 168 -1.92 -0.57 6.38
N VAL A 169 -2.15 -0.20 7.64
CA VAL A 169 -1.38 0.82 8.34
C VAL A 169 -0.22 0.15 9.07
N LEU A 170 1.01 0.66 8.88
CA LEU A 170 2.19 0.16 9.57
C LEU A 170 2.55 1.10 10.74
N SER A 171 2.54 0.57 11.96
CA SER A 171 2.76 1.35 13.18
C SER A 171 4.20 1.24 13.69
N ARG A 172 4.86 2.38 13.92
CA ARG A 172 6.18 2.41 14.57
C ARG A 172 6.15 1.85 16.00
N GLY A 173 5.02 2.03 16.71
CA GLY A 173 4.84 1.53 18.08
C GLY A 173 4.76 0.01 18.18
N LEU A 174 4.27 -0.67 17.13
CA LEU A 174 4.29 -2.14 17.06
C LEU A 174 5.68 -2.65 16.65
N ALA A 175 6.34 -1.96 15.71
CA ALA A 175 7.70 -2.30 15.30
C ALA A 175 8.70 -2.18 16.45
N SER A 176 8.59 -1.16 17.31
CA SER A 176 9.47 -0.99 18.48
C SER A 176 9.28 -2.08 19.55
N LYS A 177 8.12 -2.75 19.56
CA LYS A 177 7.85 -3.94 20.38
C LYS A 177 8.37 -5.24 19.75
N GLY A 178 8.96 -5.18 18.55
CA GLY A 178 9.48 -6.35 17.83
C GLY A 178 8.42 -7.16 17.08
N ILE A 179 7.22 -6.61 16.85
CA ILE A 179 6.14 -7.30 16.13
C ILE A 179 6.32 -7.05 14.62
N TYR A 180 6.50 -8.12 13.84
CA TYR A 180 6.65 -8.08 12.39
C TYR A 180 5.72 -9.11 11.70
N PRO A 181 4.92 -8.72 10.69
CA PRO A 181 4.80 -7.36 10.14
C PRO A 181 4.11 -6.40 11.12
N ALA A 182 4.55 -5.14 11.16
CA ALA A 182 4.09 -4.13 12.12
C ALA A 182 2.73 -3.51 11.73
N VAL A 183 1.77 -4.36 11.33
CA VAL A 183 0.43 -3.94 10.89
C VAL A 183 -0.41 -3.57 12.10
N ASP A 184 -0.99 -2.37 12.08
CA ASP A 184 -1.95 -1.94 13.10
C ASP A 184 -3.31 -2.59 12.85
N PRO A 185 -3.79 -3.48 13.72
CA PRO A 185 -5.03 -4.23 13.51
C PRO A 185 -6.30 -3.37 13.67
N LEU A 186 -6.19 -2.22 14.35
CA LEU A 186 -7.32 -1.33 14.61
C LEU A 186 -7.44 -0.27 13.52
N ASP A 187 -6.31 0.33 13.11
CA ASP A 187 -6.28 1.37 12.08
C ASP A 187 -6.33 0.82 10.65
N SER A 188 -6.05 -0.48 10.46
CA SER A 188 -6.19 -1.14 9.14
C SER A 188 -7.64 -1.53 8.85
N THR A 189 -8.07 -1.25 7.61
CA THR A 189 -9.47 -1.44 7.18
C THR A 189 -9.56 -2.06 5.79
N SER A 190 -10.71 -2.66 5.49
CA SER A 190 -11.01 -3.17 4.15
C SER A 190 -12.51 -3.13 3.90
N THR A 191 -12.92 -2.69 2.71
CA THR A 191 -14.31 -2.74 2.25
C THR A 191 -14.80 -4.18 2.09
N MET A 192 -13.89 -5.14 1.93
CA MET A 192 -14.21 -6.57 1.79
C MET A 192 -14.57 -7.24 3.12
N LEU A 193 -14.24 -6.63 4.26
CA LEU A 193 -14.54 -7.19 5.59
C LEU A 193 -16.02 -7.00 5.93
N GLN A 194 -16.88 -7.78 5.26
CA GLN A 194 -18.32 -7.76 5.42
C GLN A 194 -18.87 -9.18 5.39
N PRO A 195 -19.90 -9.52 6.19
CA PRO A 195 -20.40 -10.89 6.29
C PRO A 195 -20.85 -11.47 4.94
N ARG A 196 -21.41 -10.62 4.05
CA ARG A 196 -21.84 -11.02 2.70
C ARG A 196 -20.71 -11.39 1.74
N ILE A 197 -19.47 -10.98 2.03
CA ILE A 197 -18.29 -11.23 1.19
C ILE A 197 -17.45 -12.35 1.79
N VAL A 198 -17.09 -12.24 3.06
CA VAL A 198 -16.17 -13.19 3.73
C VAL A 198 -16.86 -14.31 4.51
N GLY A 199 -18.19 -14.25 4.65
CA GLY A 199 -18.96 -15.15 5.50
C GLY A 199 -19.05 -14.68 6.96
N ASN A 200 -20.07 -15.16 7.67
CA ASN A 200 -20.34 -14.76 9.06
C ASN A 200 -19.21 -15.17 10.00
N GLU A 201 -18.71 -16.40 9.89
CA GLU A 201 -17.67 -16.92 10.80
C GLU A 201 -16.37 -16.09 10.73
N HIS A 202 -15.90 -15.77 9.52
CA HIS A 202 -14.72 -14.93 9.33
C HIS A 202 -14.98 -13.52 9.87
N TYR A 203 -16.12 -12.91 9.52
CA TYR A 203 -16.45 -11.57 9.99
C TYR A 203 -16.53 -11.49 11.52
N GLU A 204 -17.28 -12.39 12.17
CA GLU A 204 -17.42 -12.42 13.63
C GLU A 204 -16.09 -12.68 14.33
N THR A 205 -15.24 -13.53 13.77
CA THR A 205 -13.91 -13.78 14.34
C THR A 205 -13.03 -12.53 14.24
N ALA A 206 -13.03 -11.85 13.08
CA ALA A 206 -12.28 -10.60 12.92
C ALA A 206 -12.78 -9.49 13.85
N GLN A 207 -14.11 -9.36 14.02
CA GLN A 207 -14.69 -8.37 14.94
C GLN A 207 -14.31 -8.65 16.39
N ARG A 208 -14.41 -9.91 16.86
CA ARG A 208 -14.01 -10.27 18.23
C ARG A 208 -12.54 -9.96 18.52
N VAL A 209 -11.65 -10.20 17.54
CA VAL A 209 -10.23 -9.83 17.67
C VAL A 209 -10.08 -8.31 17.80
N LYS A 210 -10.77 -7.52 16.96
CA LYS A 210 -10.74 -6.06 17.04
C LYS A 210 -11.30 -5.54 18.36
N GLU A 211 -12.42 -6.07 18.84
CA GLU A 211 -13.03 -5.69 20.12
C GLU A 211 -12.09 -5.99 21.29
N THR A 212 -11.46 -7.17 21.30
CA THR A 212 -10.50 -7.57 22.34
C THR A 212 -9.29 -6.61 22.37
N LEU A 213 -8.73 -6.29 21.20
CA LEU A 213 -7.59 -5.39 21.08
C LEU A 213 -7.94 -3.94 21.40
N GLN A 214 -9.14 -3.49 21.03
CA GLN A 214 -9.65 -2.17 21.37
C GLN A 214 -9.82 -2.03 22.90
N ARG A 215 -10.42 -3.04 23.53
CA ARG A 215 -10.56 -3.08 24.99
C ARG A 215 -9.20 -3.09 25.68
N TYR A 216 -8.24 -3.87 25.18
CA TYR A 216 -6.88 -3.86 25.70
C TYR A 216 -6.22 -2.47 25.60
N LYS A 217 -6.41 -1.75 24.48
CA LYS A 217 -5.89 -0.39 24.30
C LYS A 217 -6.50 0.61 25.30
N GLU A 218 -7.79 0.52 25.61
CA GLU A 218 -8.44 1.32 26.65
C GLU A 218 -7.90 1.01 28.05
N LEU A 219 -7.63 -0.27 28.32
CA LEU A 219 -7.08 -0.71 29.60
C LEU A 219 -5.60 -0.32 29.78
N GLN A 220 -4.84 -0.11 28.70
CA GLN A 220 -3.42 0.28 28.80
C GLN A 220 -3.22 1.58 29.58
N ASP A 221 -4.07 2.58 29.38
CA ASP A 221 -3.99 3.85 30.10
C ASP A 221 -4.29 3.65 31.60
N ILE A 222 -5.26 2.80 31.92
CA ILE A 222 -5.60 2.44 33.31
C ILE A 222 -4.45 1.68 33.97
N ILE A 223 -3.89 0.68 33.27
CA ILE A 223 -2.75 -0.12 33.75
C ILE A 223 -1.54 0.77 34.02
N ALA A 224 -1.28 1.78 33.17
CA ALA A 224 -0.16 2.70 33.34
C ALA A 224 -0.29 3.58 34.61
N ILE A 225 -1.51 3.87 35.05
CA ILE A 225 -1.78 4.74 36.22
C ILE A 225 -1.94 3.93 37.51
N LEU A 226 -2.77 2.87 37.48
CA LEU A 226 -3.20 2.12 38.66
C LEU A 226 -2.47 0.79 38.85
N GLY A 227 -1.85 0.25 37.79
CA GLY A 227 -1.25 -1.08 37.77
C GLY A 227 -2.24 -2.19 37.37
N LEU A 228 -1.69 -3.36 37.05
CA LEU A 228 -2.45 -4.53 36.57
C LEU A 228 -3.37 -5.15 37.63
N ASP A 229 -3.03 -5.01 38.91
CA ASP A 229 -3.74 -5.68 40.01
C ASP A 229 -5.10 -5.05 40.33
N GLU A 230 -5.29 -3.79 39.95
CA GLU A 230 -6.53 -3.02 40.14
C GLU A 230 -7.60 -3.35 39.09
N LEU A 231 -7.27 -4.17 38.08
CA LEU A 231 -8.22 -4.62 37.07
C LEU A 231 -9.13 -5.74 37.61
N SER A 232 -10.37 -5.76 37.10
CA SER A 232 -11.29 -6.88 37.30
C SER A 232 -10.68 -8.18 36.75
N GLU A 233 -11.14 -9.35 37.22
CA GLU A 233 -10.67 -10.64 36.70
C GLU A 233 -10.95 -10.79 35.19
N GLU A 234 -12.08 -10.24 34.72
CA GLU A 234 -12.47 -10.25 33.30
C GLU A 234 -11.55 -9.37 32.44
N ASP A 235 -11.21 -8.16 32.92
CA ASP A 235 -10.28 -7.27 32.24
C ASP A 235 -8.86 -7.86 32.23
N ARG A 236 -8.43 -8.52 33.32
CA ARG A 236 -7.16 -9.25 33.35
C ARG A 236 -7.12 -10.40 32.33
N LEU A 237 -8.22 -11.15 32.21
CA LEU A 237 -8.35 -12.19 31.19
C LEU A 237 -8.28 -11.61 29.77
N THR A 238 -8.90 -10.45 29.55
CA THR A 238 -8.86 -9.74 28.27
C THR A 238 -7.43 -9.30 27.93
N VAL A 239 -6.72 -8.70 28.89
CA VAL A 239 -5.31 -8.30 28.75
C VAL A 239 -4.40 -9.49 28.47
N ALA A 240 -4.66 -10.65 29.09
CA ALA A 240 -3.87 -11.86 28.86
C ALA A 240 -4.12 -12.50 27.49
N ARG A 241 -5.30 -12.27 26.88
CA ARG A 241 -5.66 -12.76 25.55
C ARG A 241 -5.17 -11.85 24.42
N ALA A 242 -5.11 -10.54 24.68
CA ALA A 242 -4.66 -9.51 23.77
C ALA A 242 -3.13 -9.50 23.63
#